data_AF-V5T8G1-F1
#
_entry.id   AF-V5T8G1-F1
#
_cell.length_a   1.000
_cell.length_b   1.000
_cell.length_c   1.000
_cell.angle_alpha   90.00
_cell.angle_beta   90.00
_cell.angle_gamma   90.00
#
_symmetry.space_group_name_H-M   'P 1'
#
loop_
_entity.id
_entity.type
_entity.pdbx_description
1 polymer ?
#
loop_
_entity_poly.entity_id
_entity_poly.type
_entity_poly.pdbx_seq_one_letter_code
_entity_poly.pdbx_strand_id
1 'polypeptide(L)'
;ESAVQHDIKYLPFKVIQKKSKPHIQVDIGGGQLKTFAPEEISAMVLKKMKETAEAFLGLKVTHALVTVPAYFNEAPRQATKDAGVIGGLNVMRIINEPTAAAIAYGLDKRDGEKNILVFG
;
A
#
# COMPACT_ATOMS: atom_id res chain seq x y z
N GLU A 1 -10.60 18.16 -12.20
CA GLU A 1 -9.43 18.64 -11.44
C GLU A 1 -8.76 17.44 -10.79
N SER A 2 -7.45 17.26 -10.92
CA SER A 2 -6.82 16.03 -10.43
C SER A 2 -6.78 16.09 -8.90
N ALA A 3 -7.39 15.10 -8.22
CA ALA A 3 -7.36 14.97 -6.76
C ALA A 3 -5.96 15.22 -6.17
N VAL A 4 -4.92 14.77 -6.90
CA VAL A 4 -3.51 15.02 -6.59
C VAL A 4 -3.17 16.50 -6.41
N GLN A 5 -3.64 17.40 -7.29
CA GLN A 5 -3.36 18.83 -7.18
C GLN A 5 -4.10 19.51 -6.02
N HIS A 6 -5.27 18.98 -5.64
CA HIS A 6 -6.01 19.46 -4.48
C HIS A 6 -5.31 19.03 -3.18
N ASP A 7 -4.89 17.76 -3.10
CA ASP A 7 -4.28 17.19 -1.90
C ASP A 7 -2.91 17.79 -1.60
N ILE A 8 -2.11 18.13 -2.62
CA ILE A 8 -0.79 18.76 -2.45
C ILE A 8 -0.85 20.03 -1.58
N LYS A 9 -1.97 20.76 -1.57
CA LYS A 9 -2.15 21.97 -0.76
C LYS A 9 -2.22 21.69 0.75
N TYR A 10 -2.63 20.49 1.14
CA TYR A 10 -2.82 20.09 2.54
C TYR A 10 -1.66 19.23 3.07
N LEU A 11 -0.72 18.84 2.20
CA LEU A 11 0.39 17.97 2.60
C LEU A 11 1.56 18.82 3.13
N PRO A 12 2.13 18.48 4.31
CA PRO A 12 3.24 19.22 4.90
C PRO A 12 4.59 18.94 4.20
N PHE A 13 4.63 18.00 3.26
CA PHE A 13 5.83 17.60 2.52
C PHE A 13 5.80 18.09 1.07
N LYS A 14 6.98 18.34 0.52
CA LYS A 14 7.12 18.89 -0.83
C LYS A 14 6.88 17.81 -1.88
N VAL A 15 5.90 18.03 -2.75
CA VAL A 15 5.66 17.17 -3.91
C VAL A 15 6.22 17.85 -5.15
N ILE A 16 7.10 17.16 -5.88
CA ILE A 16 7.70 17.62 -7.13
C ILE A 16 7.25 16.74 -8.29
N GLN A 17 7.07 17.33 -9.47
CA GLN A 17 6.72 16.56 -10.66
C GLN A 17 8.00 16.10 -11.37
N LYS A 18 8.19 14.79 -11.53
CA LYS A 18 9.34 14.20 -12.23
C LYS A 18 8.83 13.19 -13.22
N LYS A 19 9.21 13.33 -14.50
CA LYS A 19 8.73 12.49 -15.62
C LYS A 19 7.18 12.39 -15.67
N SER A 20 6.50 13.51 -15.46
CA SER A 20 5.03 13.60 -15.44
C SER A 20 4.33 12.82 -14.31
N LYS A 21 5.08 12.30 -13.31
CA LYS A 21 4.53 11.66 -12.12
C LYS A 21 4.87 12.47 -10.85
N PRO A 22 3.95 12.53 -9.87
CA PRO A 22 4.23 13.17 -8.59
C PRO A 22 5.27 12.35 -7.82
N HIS A 23 6.28 13.02 -7.29
CA HIS A 23 7.31 12.44 -6.43
C HIS A 23 7.42 13.28 -5.15
N ILE A 24 7.83 12.63 -4.06
CA ILE A 24 7.91 13.26 -2.74
C ILE A 24 9.37 13.62 -2.48
N GLN A 25 9.66 14.88 -2.19
CA GLN A 25 10.99 15.36 -1.85
C GLN A 25 11.06 15.68 -0.36
N VAL A 26 11.98 15.00 0.34
CA VAL A 26 12.20 15.17 1.78
C VAL A 26 13.70 15.30 2.06
N ASP A 27 14.04 16.02 3.12
CA ASP A 27 15.39 16.06 3.67
C ASP A 27 15.60 14.82 4.54
N ILE A 28 16.61 14.01 4.21
CA ILE A 28 16.96 12.78 4.94
C ILE A 28 18.01 13.02 6.04
N GLY A 29 18.32 14.28 6.34
CA GLY A 29 19.32 14.69 7.31
C GLY A 29 20.63 15.12 6.62
N GLY A 30 21.36 16.04 7.26
CA GLY A 30 22.62 16.57 6.72
C GLY A 30 22.46 17.47 5.49
N GLY A 31 21.27 18.02 5.24
CA GLY A 31 20.97 18.88 4.10
C GLY A 31 20.82 18.13 2.77
N GLN A 32 20.67 16.80 2.81
CA GLN A 32 20.50 15.99 1.61
C GLN A 32 19.01 15.86 1.26
N LEU A 33 18.60 16.55 0.21
CA LEU A 33 17.27 16.39 -0.37
C LEU A 33 17.21 15.12 -1.21
N LYS A 34 16.39 14.15 -0.79
CA LYS A 34 16.12 12.93 -1.54
C LYS A 34 14.72 12.96 -2.11
N THR A 35 14.59 12.52 -3.35
CA THR A 35 13.31 12.39 -4.05
C THR A 35 12.93 10.93 -4.09
N PHE A 36 11.74 10.61 -3.61
CA PHE A 36 11.18 9.27 -3.61
C PHE A 36 9.94 9.21 -4.49
N ALA A 37 9.79 8.10 -5.21
CA ALA A 37 8.54 7.78 -5.86
C ALA A 37 7.51 7.30 -4.80
N PRO A 38 6.20 7.49 -5.03
CA PRO A 38 5.16 7.00 -4.13
C PRO A 38 5.29 5.50 -3.83
N GLU A 39 5.72 4.71 -4.81
CA GLU A 39 5.95 3.27 -4.70
C GLU A 39 7.09 2.95 -3.71
N GLU A 40 8.15 3.77 -3.66
CA GLU A 40 9.26 3.59 -2.71
C GLU A 40 8.83 3.89 -1.29
N ILE A 41 7.99 4.91 -1.08
CA ILE A 41 7.45 5.24 0.24
C ILE A 41 6.54 4.09 0.73
N SER A 42 5.65 3.60 -0.13
CA SER A 42 4.81 2.44 0.17
C SER A 42 5.66 1.19 0.47
N ALA A 43 6.76 1.00 -0.25
CA ALA A 43 7.70 -0.10 0.00
C ALA A 43 8.35 -0.01 1.38
N MET A 44 8.69 1.19 1.86
CA MET A 44 9.21 1.38 3.22
C MET A 44 8.19 0.98 4.29
N VAL A 45 6.91 1.32 4.09
CA VAL A 45 5.82 0.92 5.00
C VAL A 45 5.67 -0.62 5.00
N LEU A 46 5.63 -1.24 3.81
CA LEU A 46 5.53 -2.69 3.67
C LEU A 46 6.74 -3.40 4.28
N LYS A 47 7.95 -2.86 4.10
CA LYS A 47 9.17 -3.37 4.73
C LYS A 47 9.06 -3.32 6.25
N LYS A 48 8.54 -2.23 6.81
CA LYS A 48 8.34 -2.12 8.26
C LYS A 48 7.33 -3.15 8.78
N MET A 49 6.23 -3.37 8.06
CA MET A 49 5.26 -4.41 8.39
C MET A 49 5.86 -5.82 8.31
N LYS A 50 6.70 -6.07 7.31
CA LYS A 50 7.47 -7.31 7.21
C LYS A 50 8.38 -7.50 8.42
N GLU A 51 9.18 -6.50 8.79
CA GLU A 51 10.06 -6.55 9.96
C GLU A 51 9.29 -6.85 11.26
N THR A 52 8.11 -6.25 11.43
CA THR A 52 7.23 -6.56 12.57
C THR A 52 6.76 -8.01 12.56
N ALA A 53 6.34 -8.54 11.41
CA ALA A 53 5.93 -9.93 11.27
C ALA A 53 7.11 -10.90 11.48
N GLU A 54 8.30 -10.58 10.96
CA GLU A 54 9.53 -11.35 11.16
C GLU A 54 9.94 -11.37 12.64
N ALA A 55 9.84 -10.23 13.34
CA ALA A 55 10.11 -10.15 14.77
C ALA A 55 9.12 -10.97 15.61
N PHE A 56 7.84 -11.01 15.19
CA PHE A 56 6.82 -11.81 15.86
C PHE A 56 6.97 -13.31 15.61
N LEU A 57 7.27 -13.72 14.37
CA LEU A 57 7.38 -15.13 13.96
C LEU A 57 8.78 -15.73 14.22
N GLY A 58 9.81 -14.90 14.37
CA GLY A 58 11.21 -15.32 14.46
C GLY A 58 11.78 -15.89 13.16
N LEU A 59 11.09 -15.71 12.02
CA LEU A 59 11.42 -16.28 10.73
C LEU A 59 11.28 -15.23 9.63
N LYS A 60 12.02 -15.42 8.53
CA LYS A 60 12.01 -14.50 7.39
C LYS A 60 10.69 -14.60 6.62
N VAL A 61 10.01 -13.47 6.41
CA VAL A 61 8.76 -13.38 5.65
C VAL A 61 9.09 -12.97 4.23
N THR A 62 8.79 -13.84 3.27
CA THR A 62 9.13 -13.63 1.85
C THR A 62 7.91 -13.47 0.95
N HIS A 63 6.74 -13.88 1.40
CA HIS A 63 5.51 -13.88 0.60
C HIS A 63 4.40 -13.16 1.35
N ALA A 64 3.59 -12.38 0.62
CA ALA A 64 2.48 -11.62 1.20
C ALA A 64 1.29 -11.51 0.24
N LEU A 65 0.10 -11.41 0.83
CA LEU A 65 -1.09 -10.86 0.18
C LEU A 65 -1.23 -9.40 0.60
N VAL A 66 -1.52 -8.51 -0.35
CA VAL A 66 -1.66 -7.07 -0.08
C VAL A 66 -3.06 -6.62 -0.48
N THR A 67 -3.71 -5.85 0.39
CA THR A 67 -5.03 -5.27 0.15
C THR A 67 -4.93 -3.97 -0.65
N VAL A 68 -5.87 -3.75 -1.55
CA VAL A 68 -6.05 -2.47 -2.24
C VAL A 68 -7.52 -2.04 -2.20
N PRO A 69 -7.81 -0.74 -2.28
CA PRO A 69 -9.19 -0.28 -2.39
C PRO A 69 -9.87 -0.85 -3.63
N ALA A 70 -11.17 -1.18 -3.53
CA ALA A 70 -11.90 -1.83 -4.62
C ALA A 70 -12.00 -0.98 -5.89
N TYR A 71 -11.92 0.35 -5.76
CA TYR A 71 -11.97 1.30 -6.87
C TYR A 71 -10.62 1.47 -7.60
N PHE A 72 -9.53 0.85 -7.12
CA PHE A 72 -8.24 0.92 -7.80
C PHE A 72 -8.28 0.19 -9.14
N ASN A 73 -7.97 0.93 -10.21
CA ASN A 73 -7.71 0.40 -11.54
C ASN A 73 -6.32 -0.28 -11.63
N GLU A 74 -5.92 -0.74 -12.81
CA GLU A 74 -4.73 -1.58 -13.00
C GLU A 74 -3.40 -0.89 -12.64
N ALA A 75 -3.28 0.42 -12.90
CA ALA A 75 -2.04 1.15 -12.65
C ALA A 75 -1.67 1.28 -11.14
N PRO A 76 -2.55 1.74 -10.24
CA PRO A 76 -2.32 1.73 -8.79
C PRO A 76 -2.13 0.33 -8.21
N ARG A 77 -2.80 -0.69 -8.77
CA ARG A 77 -2.59 -2.11 -8.38
C ARG A 77 -1.17 -2.56 -8.69
N GLN A 78 -0.68 -2.24 -9.90
CA GLN A 78 0.69 -2.56 -10.29
C GLN A 78 1.70 -1.79 -9.43
N ALA A 79 1.47 -0.50 -9.18
CA ALA A 79 2.31 0.30 -8.29
C ALA A 79 2.38 -0.29 -6.86
N THR A 80 1.27 -0.82 -6.34
CA THR A 80 1.23 -1.50 -5.04
C THR A 80 2.02 -2.81 -5.06
N LYS A 81 1.91 -3.58 -6.16
CA LYS A 81 2.69 -4.80 -6.36
C LYS A 81 4.18 -4.50 -6.41
N ASP A 82 4.57 -3.47 -7.17
CA ASP A 82 5.95 -3.02 -7.31
C ASP A 82 6.51 -2.55 -5.95
N ALA A 83 5.72 -1.82 -5.16
CA ALA A 83 6.08 -1.44 -3.81
C ALA A 83 6.36 -2.67 -2.92
N GLY A 84 5.57 -3.74 -3.04
CA GLY A 84 5.82 -5.00 -2.35
C GLY A 84 7.15 -5.63 -2.74
N VAL A 85 7.46 -5.68 -4.04
CA VAL A 85 8.73 -6.20 -4.56
C VAL A 85 9.91 -5.38 -4.05
N ILE A 86 9.84 -4.04 -4.10
CA ILE A 86 10.86 -3.13 -3.57
C ILE A 86 11.03 -3.34 -2.05
N GLY A 87 9.95 -3.63 -1.32
CA GLY A 87 9.95 -3.96 0.11
C GLY A 87 10.54 -5.33 0.45
N GLY A 88 10.91 -6.13 -0.57
CA GLY A 88 11.44 -7.47 -0.40
C GLY A 88 10.37 -8.53 -0.10
N LEU A 89 9.13 -8.28 -0.53
CA LEU A 89 8.01 -9.20 -0.44
C LEU A 89 7.60 -9.68 -1.83
N ASN A 90 7.41 -10.98 -1.98
CA ASN A 90 6.74 -11.57 -3.13
C ASN A 90 5.23 -11.42 -2.96
N VAL A 91 4.63 -10.48 -3.70
CA VAL A 91 3.19 -10.24 -3.67
C VAL A 91 2.48 -11.33 -4.45
N MET A 92 1.97 -12.33 -3.73
CA MET A 92 1.33 -13.51 -4.32
C MET A 92 0.01 -13.14 -4.99
N ARG A 93 -0.78 -12.27 -4.34
CA ARG A 93 -2.06 -11.81 -4.85
C ARG A 93 -2.42 -10.47 -4.21
N ILE A 94 -2.97 -9.59 -5.03
CA ILE A 94 -3.64 -8.38 -4.59
C ILE A 94 -5.11 -8.72 -4.35
N ILE A 95 -5.63 -8.40 -3.17
CA ILE A 95 -7.03 -8.62 -2.82
C ILE A 95 -7.74 -7.29 -2.59
N ASN A 96 -9.02 -7.23 -2.90
CA ASN A 96 -9.81 -6.04 -2.62
C ASN A 96 -10.04 -5.97 -1.10
N GLU A 97 -9.85 -4.81 -0.51
CA GLU A 97 -10.14 -4.55 0.90
C GLU A 97 -11.55 -5.00 1.35
N PRO A 98 -12.66 -4.67 0.64
CA PRO A 98 -13.98 -5.13 1.08
C PRO A 98 -14.13 -6.65 0.97
N THR A 99 -13.43 -7.30 0.02
CA THR A 99 -13.40 -8.76 -0.06
C THR A 99 -12.63 -9.37 1.11
N ALA A 100 -11.50 -8.77 1.50
CA ALA A 100 -10.73 -9.21 2.66
C ALA A 100 -11.56 -9.07 3.95
N ALA A 101 -12.26 -7.95 4.12
CA ALA A 101 -13.15 -7.70 5.25
C ALA A 101 -14.33 -8.71 5.27
N ALA A 102 -14.94 -8.99 4.13
CA ALA A 102 -16.01 -9.98 4.02
C ALA A 102 -15.52 -11.40 4.37
N ILE A 103 -14.31 -11.79 3.93
CA ILE A 103 -13.70 -13.08 4.30
C ILE A 103 -13.48 -13.15 5.80
N ALA A 104 -12.92 -12.10 6.42
CA ALA A 104 -12.71 -12.05 7.86
C ALA A 104 -14.03 -12.17 8.65
N TYR A 105 -15.10 -11.52 8.17
CA TYR A 105 -16.43 -11.62 8.78
C TYR A 105 -17.08 -13.00 8.60
N GLY A 106 -16.89 -13.62 7.44
CA GLY A 106 -17.49 -14.90 7.07
C GLY A 106 -16.75 -16.13 7.60
N LEU A 107 -15.50 -16.00 8.07
CA LEU A 107 -14.63 -17.12 8.41
C LEU A 107 -15.24 -18.08 9.47
N ASP A 108 -15.95 -17.53 10.46
CA ASP A 108 -16.58 -18.31 11.54
C ASP A 108 -18.09 -18.53 11.34
N LYS A 109 -18.69 -18.03 10.27
CA LYS A 109 -20.15 -18.12 10.04
C LYS A 109 -20.47 -19.29 9.11
N ARG A 110 -20.98 -20.38 9.69
CA ARG A 110 -21.52 -21.54 8.96
C ARG A 110 -22.99 -21.41 8.57
N ASP A 111 -23.51 -20.18 8.54
CA ASP A 111 -24.86 -19.95 8.05
C ASP A 111 -24.85 -19.95 6.52
N GLY A 112 -25.98 -20.32 5.89
CA GLY A 112 -26.13 -20.36 4.44
C GLY A 112 -25.93 -19.00 3.73
N GLU A 113 -26.31 -18.92 2.47
CA GLU A 113 -26.09 -17.74 1.62
C GLU A 113 -26.67 -16.46 2.25
N LYS A 114 -25.82 -15.43 2.44
CA LYS A 114 -26.18 -14.14 3.04
C LYS A 114 -25.63 -12.99 2.20
N ASN A 115 -26.44 -11.95 2.02
CA ASN A 115 -26.00 -10.70 1.42
C ASN A 115 -25.30 -9.85 2.48
N ILE A 116 -24.04 -9.50 2.25
CA ILE A 116 -23.20 -8.72 3.18
C ILE A 116 -22.82 -7.41 2.52
N LEU A 117 -23.13 -6.29 3.20
CA LEU A 117 -22.70 -4.96 2.79
C LEU A 117 -21.49 -4.53 3.63
N VAL A 118 -20.38 -4.24 2.96
CA VAL A 118 -19.16 -3.72 3.58
C VAL A 118 -19.08 -2.23 3.25
N PHE A 119 -19.06 -1.39 4.28
CA PHE A 119 -18.91 0.07 4.17
C PHE A 119 -17.63 0.48 4.91
N GLY A 120 -16.72 1.16 4.22
CA GLY A 120 -15.41 1.57 4.70
C GLY A 120 -14.87 2.75 3.91
#